data_AF-A0A0J5WXE1-F1
#
_entry.id   AF-A0A0J5WXE1-F1
#
_cell.length_a   1.000
_cell.length_b   1.000
_cell.length_c   1.000
_cell.angle_alpha   90.00
_cell.angle_beta   90.00
_cell.angle_gamma   90.00
#
_symmetry.space_group_name_H-M   'P 1'
#
loop_
_entity.id
_entity.type
_entity.pdbx_description
1 polymer ?
#
loop_
_entity_poly.entity_id
_entity_poly.type
_entity_poly.pdbx_seq_one_letter_code
_entity_poly.pdbx_strand_id
1 'polypeptide(L)'
;MKRAWIIGVVVVAAVSAAGVLFGRDLYGYYRFGKALDGGADTLRVDAGPWPQPQETCFICHGPRGQSGNGGYPALSGQPAAYIEAQLRAFARDRRPDPYMGPLARGMDEKQMKLLAEYFARQAPVQNEKIRVDAALAARGMSVVQTRSCVACHGAGLTGNERAPRLAGQGEAYLADQLVGFRAGRRHDETGAMNGVAAALSDEDIRAVAHYLAGIAPMHAAAASTDHAPRLANHDEADLVKQITAIKTGNRADPAGAMHAAVARLSGDDIRAVAYYLANVSSRRDGGVR
;
A
#
# COMPACT_ATOMS: atom_id res chain seq x y z
N MET A 1 65.37 21.41 -9.93
CA MET A 1 64.78 20.05 -9.81
C MET A 1 64.45 19.64 -8.38
N LYS A 2 65.39 19.67 -7.42
CA LYS A 2 65.14 19.22 -6.03
C LYS A 2 64.02 19.98 -5.27
N ARG A 3 63.93 21.31 -5.43
CA ARG A 3 62.87 22.12 -4.79
C ARG A 3 61.46 21.78 -5.28
N ALA A 4 61.29 21.57 -6.59
CA ALA A 4 60.02 21.17 -7.18
C ALA A 4 59.56 19.79 -6.68
N TRP A 5 60.50 18.87 -6.49
CA TRP A 5 60.20 17.54 -5.98
C TRP A 5 59.76 17.56 -4.50
N ILE A 6 60.45 18.34 -3.66
CA ILE A 6 60.08 18.50 -2.25
C ILE A 6 58.68 19.14 -2.11
N ILE A 7 58.40 20.18 -2.89
CA ILE A 7 57.07 20.82 -2.90
C ILE A 7 55.99 19.79 -3.31
N GLY A 8 56.26 18.99 -4.36
CA GLY A 8 55.35 17.94 -4.79
C GLY A 8 55.04 16.91 -3.69
N VAL A 9 56.07 16.42 -2.99
CA VAL A 9 55.90 15.44 -1.89
C VAL A 9 55.10 16.04 -0.73
N VAL A 10 55.37 17.29 -0.34
CA VAL A 10 54.65 17.95 0.76
C VAL A 10 53.17 18.16 0.41
N VAL A 11 52.86 18.57 -0.83
CA VAL A 11 51.48 18.74 -1.29
C VAL A 11 50.75 17.39 -1.29
N VAL A 12 51.36 16.33 -1.81
CA VAL A 12 50.75 15.00 -1.81
C VAL A 12 50.49 14.50 -0.39
N ALA A 13 51.45 14.68 0.52
CA ALA A 13 51.30 14.30 1.93
C ALA A 13 50.17 15.09 2.62
N ALA A 14 50.07 16.40 2.38
CA ALA A 14 49.03 17.25 2.94
C ALA A 14 47.63 16.88 2.42
N VAL A 15 47.48 16.63 1.11
CA VAL A 15 46.20 16.18 0.51
C VAL A 15 45.82 14.80 1.04
N SER A 16 46.79 13.90 1.19
CA SER A 16 46.56 12.55 1.72
C SER A 16 46.12 12.60 3.19
N ALA A 17 46.78 13.42 4.01
CA ALA A 17 46.39 13.64 5.40
C ALA A 17 45.01 14.28 5.52
N ALA A 18 44.68 15.28 4.67
CA ALA A 18 43.35 15.88 4.62
C ALA A 18 42.27 14.88 4.18
N GLY A 19 42.56 14.02 3.21
CA GLY A 19 41.68 12.93 2.79
C GLY A 19 41.43 11.91 3.90
N VAL A 20 42.45 11.56 4.69
CA VAL A 20 42.31 10.64 5.83
C VAL A 20 41.53 11.30 6.99
N LEU A 21 41.83 12.55 7.30
CA LEU A 21 41.23 13.27 8.44
C LEU A 21 39.80 13.71 8.16
N PHE A 22 39.52 14.22 6.96
CA PHE A 22 38.24 14.87 6.63
C PHE A 22 37.46 14.14 5.53
N GLY A 23 38.07 13.21 4.79
CA GLY A 23 37.41 12.55 3.66
C GLY A 23 36.18 11.75 4.04
N ARG A 24 36.18 11.13 5.24
CA ARG A 24 35.00 10.39 5.74
C ARG A 24 33.82 11.32 6.00
N ASP A 25 34.07 12.46 6.62
CA ASP A 25 33.03 13.44 6.95
C ASP A 25 32.53 14.15 5.70
N LEU A 26 33.43 14.55 4.78
CA LEU A 26 33.08 15.09 3.46
C LEU A 26 32.24 14.10 2.64
N TYR A 27 32.61 12.82 2.64
CA TYR A 27 31.80 11.79 1.99
C TYR A 27 30.44 11.61 2.66
N GLY A 28 30.38 11.68 3.99
CA GLY A 28 29.14 11.70 4.76
C GLY A 28 28.24 12.87 4.38
N TYR A 29 28.77 14.08 4.31
CA TYR A 29 28.06 15.28 3.87
C TYR A 29 27.56 15.17 2.43
N TYR A 30 28.39 14.68 1.50
CA TYR A 30 27.98 14.46 0.12
C TYR A 30 26.83 13.44 0.02
N ARG A 31 26.93 12.33 0.76
CA ARG A 31 25.88 11.28 0.81
C ARG A 31 24.58 11.83 1.41
N PHE A 32 24.69 12.68 2.43
CA PHE A 32 23.55 13.35 3.04
C PHE A 32 22.90 14.36 2.07
N GLY A 33 23.68 15.20 1.40
CA GLY A 33 23.19 16.12 0.37
C GLY A 33 22.45 15.39 -0.76
N LYS A 34 23.05 14.32 -1.31
CA LYS A 34 22.40 13.44 -2.28
C LYS A 34 21.08 12.84 -1.78
N ALA A 35 20.99 12.49 -0.49
CA ALA A 35 19.77 11.96 0.09
C ALA A 35 18.68 13.04 0.24
N LEU A 36 19.07 14.28 0.61
CA LEU A 36 18.17 15.43 0.65
C LEU A 36 17.65 15.79 -0.73
N ASP A 37 18.52 15.85 -1.74
CA ASP A 37 18.14 16.16 -3.13
C ASP A 37 17.18 15.11 -3.67
N GLY A 38 17.47 13.83 -3.44
CA GLY A 38 16.58 12.73 -3.85
C GLY A 38 15.21 12.77 -3.16
N GLY A 39 15.16 13.17 -1.88
CA GLY A 39 13.89 13.38 -1.17
C GLY A 39 13.09 14.56 -1.74
N ALA A 40 13.76 15.69 -1.99
CA ALA A 40 13.15 16.89 -2.54
C ALA A 40 12.57 16.68 -3.95
N ASP A 41 13.25 15.91 -4.79
CA ASP A 41 12.77 15.57 -6.14
C ASP A 41 11.51 14.70 -6.09
N THR A 42 11.46 13.70 -5.21
CA THR A 42 10.26 12.87 -5.04
C THR A 42 9.06 13.68 -4.53
N LEU A 43 9.28 14.63 -3.62
CA LEU A 43 8.23 15.52 -3.10
C LEU A 43 7.71 16.50 -4.16
N ARG A 44 8.59 17.03 -5.01
CA ARG A 44 8.23 17.92 -6.12
C ARG A 44 7.40 17.23 -7.19
N VAL A 45 7.81 16.02 -7.60
CA VAL A 45 7.07 15.22 -8.60
C VAL A 45 5.70 14.82 -8.06
N ASP A 46 5.62 14.51 -6.77
CA ASP A 46 4.37 14.06 -6.16
C ASP A 46 3.42 15.23 -5.83
N ALA A 47 3.81 16.51 -5.81
CA ALA A 47 2.87 17.54 -5.37
C ALA A 47 3.02 18.96 -5.92
N GLY A 48 4.02 19.22 -6.75
CA GLY A 48 4.24 20.54 -7.35
C GLY A 48 5.15 21.46 -6.51
N PRO A 49 5.01 22.79 -6.63
CA PRO A 49 5.88 23.76 -5.95
C PRO A 49 5.64 23.85 -4.43
N TRP A 50 6.72 23.96 -3.65
CA TRP A 50 6.71 24.16 -2.20
C TRP A 50 6.12 25.54 -1.80
N PRO A 51 5.44 25.67 -0.63
CA PRO A 51 5.15 24.66 0.40
C PRO A 51 3.98 23.76 0.08
N GLN A 52 4.07 22.53 0.58
CA GLN A 52 3.19 21.44 0.23
C GLN A 52 2.31 21.00 1.40
N PRO A 53 0.96 21.01 1.28
CA PRO A 53 0.07 20.71 2.40
C PRO A 53 0.21 19.28 2.93
N GLN A 54 0.61 18.30 2.11
CA GLN A 54 0.82 16.92 2.56
C GLN A 54 2.09 16.73 3.40
N GLU A 55 3.02 17.69 3.41
CA GLU A 55 4.22 17.62 4.25
C GLU A 55 3.89 17.68 5.75
N THR A 56 2.72 18.18 6.15
CA THR A 56 2.30 18.07 7.56
C THR A 56 1.74 16.68 7.89
N CYS A 57 1.18 15.98 6.90
CA CYS A 57 0.49 14.71 7.11
C CYS A 57 1.47 13.55 7.38
N PHE A 58 2.68 13.59 6.82
CA PHE A 58 3.63 12.47 6.94
C PHE A 58 4.09 12.21 8.37
N ILE A 59 3.99 13.20 9.28
CA ILE A 59 4.43 13.07 10.67
C ILE A 59 3.69 11.91 11.37
N CYS A 60 2.40 11.75 11.08
CA CYS A 60 1.58 10.67 11.65
C CYS A 60 1.30 9.56 10.63
N HIS A 61 0.96 9.95 9.39
CA HIS A 61 0.57 9.01 8.35
C HIS A 61 1.75 8.47 7.54
N GLY A 62 2.97 8.88 7.85
CA GLY A 62 4.20 8.43 7.20
C GLY A 62 4.39 8.93 5.75
N PRO A 63 5.56 8.66 5.16
CA PRO A 63 5.88 9.08 3.80
C PRO A 63 4.83 8.57 2.80
N ARG A 64 4.31 9.45 1.93
CA ARG A 64 3.24 9.13 0.97
C ARG A 64 1.96 8.55 1.62
N GLY A 65 1.71 8.84 2.90
CA GLY A 65 0.55 8.33 3.62
C GLY A 65 0.68 6.86 4.02
N GLN A 66 1.89 6.32 4.06
CA GLN A 66 2.21 4.99 4.55
C GLN A 66 2.83 5.06 5.96
N SER A 67 2.03 4.83 7.00
CA SER A 67 2.45 5.15 8.38
C SER A 67 3.53 4.22 8.92
N GLY A 68 3.43 2.92 8.64
CA GLY A 68 4.31 1.93 9.30
C GLY A 68 3.86 1.57 10.72
N ASN A 69 2.86 2.26 11.26
CA ASN A 69 2.33 2.10 12.62
C ASN A 69 0.83 1.75 12.56
N GLY A 70 0.42 0.66 13.20
CA GLY A 70 -0.97 0.18 13.19
C GLY A 70 -2.02 1.11 13.76
N GLY A 71 -1.63 2.09 14.59
CA GLY A 71 -2.54 3.06 15.21
C GLY A 71 -2.90 4.23 14.30
N TYR A 72 -2.00 4.63 13.39
CA TYR A 72 -2.28 5.66 12.41
C TYR A 72 -2.69 5.02 11.08
N PRO A 73 -3.80 5.45 10.47
CA PRO A 73 -4.26 4.81 9.24
C PRO A 73 -3.34 5.11 8.07
N ALA A 74 -3.08 4.10 7.25
CA ALA A 74 -2.54 4.25 5.90
C ALA A 74 -3.56 4.99 5.02
N LEU A 75 -3.14 6.12 4.47
CA LEU A 75 -3.89 6.92 3.49
C LEU A 75 -3.58 6.48 2.06
N SER A 76 -2.41 5.87 1.85
CA SER A 76 -1.96 5.39 0.54
C SER A 76 -2.99 4.46 -0.11
N GLY A 77 -3.41 4.80 -1.33
CA GLY A 77 -4.38 4.03 -2.10
C GLY A 77 -5.78 3.96 -1.48
N GLN A 78 -6.14 4.87 -0.56
CA GLN A 78 -7.54 5.04 -0.15
C GLN A 78 -8.32 5.77 -1.25
N PRO A 79 -9.62 5.51 -1.42
CA PRO A 79 -10.44 6.25 -2.38
C PRO A 79 -10.43 7.75 -2.10
N ALA A 80 -10.19 8.58 -3.11
CA ALA A 80 -10.11 10.04 -2.95
C ALA A 80 -11.40 10.61 -2.35
N ALA A 81 -12.56 10.22 -2.87
CA ALA A 81 -13.86 10.65 -2.36
C ALA A 81 -14.03 10.31 -0.86
N TYR A 82 -13.54 9.14 -0.42
CA TYR A 82 -13.56 8.77 0.98
C TYR A 82 -12.64 9.67 1.82
N ILE A 83 -11.40 9.93 1.38
CA ILE A 83 -10.47 10.82 2.11
C ILE A 83 -11.07 12.22 2.25
N GLU A 84 -11.59 12.77 1.16
CA GLU A 84 -12.22 14.10 1.16
C GLU A 84 -13.42 14.16 2.11
N ALA A 85 -14.27 13.12 2.11
CA ALA A 85 -15.40 13.01 3.03
C ALA A 85 -14.94 12.93 4.50
N GLN A 86 -13.86 12.19 4.80
CA GLN A 86 -13.33 12.12 6.17
C GLN A 86 -12.72 13.45 6.62
N LEU A 87 -11.95 14.12 5.77
CA LEU A 87 -11.41 15.45 6.09
C LEU A 87 -12.52 16.45 6.38
N ARG A 88 -13.58 16.47 5.57
CA ARG A 88 -14.78 17.29 5.85
C ARG A 88 -15.46 16.90 7.16
N ALA A 89 -15.56 15.60 7.46
CA ALA A 89 -16.17 15.13 8.70
C ALA A 89 -15.39 15.58 9.94
N PHE A 90 -14.05 15.54 9.90
CA PHE A 90 -13.20 16.07 10.96
C PHE A 90 -13.33 17.59 11.09
N ALA A 91 -13.31 18.32 9.97
CA ALA A 91 -13.43 19.77 9.97
C ALA A 91 -14.76 20.26 10.56
N ARG A 92 -15.84 19.51 10.33
CA ARG A 92 -17.21 19.82 10.78
C ARG A 92 -17.61 19.10 12.07
N ASP A 93 -16.65 18.51 12.78
CA ASP A 93 -16.84 17.80 14.05
C ASP A 93 -17.86 16.64 13.99
N ARG A 94 -18.15 16.12 12.79
CA ARG A 94 -18.98 14.92 12.57
C ARG A 94 -18.21 13.62 12.85
N ARG A 95 -16.88 13.71 12.88
CA ARG A 95 -15.97 12.67 13.33
C ARG A 95 -15.00 13.31 14.32
N PRO A 96 -15.36 13.38 15.62
CA PRO A 96 -14.51 14.04 16.61
C PRO A 96 -13.18 13.30 16.75
N ASP A 97 -12.07 14.03 16.63
CA ASP A 97 -10.72 13.52 16.86
C ASP A 97 -9.80 14.67 17.32
N PRO A 98 -9.07 14.51 18.43
CA PRO A 98 -8.27 15.58 19.02
C PRO A 98 -7.08 15.99 18.14
N TYR A 99 -6.63 15.14 17.22
CA TYR A 99 -5.52 15.42 16.32
C TYR A 99 -6.01 15.90 14.96
N MET A 100 -6.89 15.14 14.32
CA MET A 100 -7.35 15.43 12.97
C MET A 100 -8.37 16.57 12.90
N GLY A 101 -9.13 16.83 13.97
CA GLY A 101 -10.09 17.94 14.01
C GLY A 101 -9.45 19.31 13.77
N PRO A 102 -8.47 19.74 14.58
CA PRO A 102 -7.76 21.01 14.37
C PRO A 102 -7.06 21.10 13.01
N LEU A 103 -6.43 20.02 12.54
CA LEU A 103 -5.77 19.99 11.24
C LEU A 103 -6.77 20.18 10.10
N ALA A 104 -7.90 19.48 10.15
CA ALA A 104 -8.93 19.55 9.11
C ALA A 104 -9.64 20.91 9.06
N ARG A 105 -9.85 21.56 10.20
CA ARG A 105 -10.42 22.92 10.25
C ARG A 105 -9.54 23.99 9.62
N GLY A 106 -8.22 23.75 9.55
CA GLY A 106 -7.28 24.65 8.90
C GLY A 106 -7.25 24.55 7.37
N MET A 107 -8.02 23.63 6.77
CA MET A 107 -8.02 23.37 5.33
C MET A 107 -9.30 23.88 4.66
N ASP A 108 -9.16 24.41 3.45
CA ASP A 108 -10.30 24.64 2.54
C ASP A 108 -10.63 23.41 1.69
N GLU A 109 -11.76 23.45 0.98
CA GLU A 109 -12.23 22.33 0.15
C GLU A 109 -11.24 21.98 -0.98
N LYS A 110 -10.49 22.97 -1.51
CA LYS A 110 -9.50 22.73 -2.57
C LYS A 110 -8.30 21.96 -2.02
N GLN A 111 -7.81 22.35 -0.84
CA GLN A 111 -6.73 21.67 -0.13
C GLN A 111 -7.14 20.23 0.23
N MET A 112 -8.36 20.02 0.74
CA MET A 112 -8.86 18.68 1.05
C MET A 112 -8.89 17.79 -0.20
N LYS A 113 -9.38 18.30 -1.33
CA LYS A 113 -9.42 17.58 -2.61
C LYS A 113 -8.02 17.25 -3.13
N LEU A 114 -7.09 18.21 -3.10
CA LEU A 114 -5.70 18.00 -3.52
C LEU A 114 -5.01 16.90 -2.71
N LEU A 115 -5.19 16.90 -1.37
CA LEU A 115 -4.65 15.86 -0.50
C LEU A 115 -5.30 14.49 -0.75
N ALA A 116 -6.63 14.48 -0.96
CA ALA A 116 -7.36 13.26 -1.25
C ALA A 116 -6.87 12.59 -2.56
N GLU A 117 -6.74 13.36 -3.62
CA GLU A 117 -6.16 12.91 -4.90
C GLU A 117 -4.71 12.48 -4.74
N TYR A 118 -3.94 13.19 -3.91
CA TYR A 118 -2.56 12.85 -3.61
C TYR A 118 -2.41 11.48 -2.97
N PHE A 119 -3.15 11.19 -1.91
CA PHE A 119 -3.00 9.90 -1.21
C PHE A 119 -3.63 8.75 -1.99
N ALA A 120 -4.70 9.01 -2.75
CA ALA A 120 -5.39 7.99 -3.53
C ALA A 120 -4.53 7.38 -4.64
N ARG A 121 -3.63 8.16 -5.24
CA ARG A 121 -2.73 7.67 -6.30
C ARG A 121 -1.47 6.97 -5.77
N GLN A 122 -1.23 6.98 -4.46
CA GLN A 122 -0.09 6.29 -3.87
C GLN A 122 -0.32 4.77 -3.89
N ALA A 123 0.75 4.01 -4.11
CA ALA A 123 0.73 2.56 -4.07
C ALA A 123 0.31 2.07 -2.67
N PRO A 124 -0.80 1.32 -2.51
CA PRO A 124 -1.15 0.76 -1.23
C PRO A 124 -0.23 -0.41 -0.89
N VAL A 125 0.24 -0.45 0.35
CA VAL A 125 0.96 -1.59 0.94
C VAL A 125 0.38 -1.86 2.33
N GLN A 126 0.76 -2.97 2.95
CA GLN A 126 0.35 -3.25 4.33
C GLN A 126 0.90 -2.19 5.27
N ASN A 127 0.06 -1.63 6.14
CA ASN A 127 0.43 -0.53 7.02
C ASN A 127 1.51 -0.93 8.02
N GLU A 128 1.47 -2.16 8.50
CA GLU A 128 2.43 -2.70 9.46
C GLU A 128 2.70 -4.18 9.19
N LYS A 129 3.76 -4.71 9.82
CA LYS A 129 4.00 -6.16 9.83
C LYS A 129 3.17 -6.79 10.94
N ILE A 130 2.23 -7.64 10.55
CA ILE A 130 1.36 -8.34 11.49
C ILE A 130 2.03 -9.60 12.02
N ARG A 131 1.96 -9.81 13.34
CA ARG A 131 2.40 -11.06 13.96
C ARG A 131 1.51 -12.19 13.47
N VAL A 132 2.09 -13.29 13.03
CA VAL A 132 1.30 -14.45 12.56
C VAL A 132 0.46 -15.03 13.71
N ASP A 133 -0.86 -15.09 13.48
CA ASP A 133 -1.83 -15.77 14.34
C ASP A 133 -2.92 -16.44 13.47
N ALA A 134 -2.67 -17.70 13.08
CA ALA A 134 -3.49 -18.38 12.08
C ALA A 134 -4.94 -18.58 12.56
N ALA A 135 -5.15 -18.86 13.84
CA ALA A 135 -6.49 -19.08 14.40
C ALA A 135 -7.28 -17.76 14.42
N LEU A 136 -6.65 -16.67 14.86
CA LEU A 136 -7.28 -15.35 14.87
C LEU A 136 -7.59 -14.86 13.45
N ALA A 137 -6.66 -15.05 12.51
CA ALA A 137 -6.85 -14.72 11.10
C ALA A 137 -7.99 -15.55 10.47
N ALA A 138 -8.08 -16.85 10.74
CA ALA A 138 -9.14 -17.71 10.24
C ALA A 138 -10.52 -17.29 10.77
N ARG A 139 -10.60 -16.94 12.07
CA ARG A 139 -11.82 -16.37 12.65
C ARG A 139 -12.19 -15.05 11.99
N GLY A 140 -11.23 -14.15 11.81
CA GLY A 140 -11.43 -12.85 11.17
C GLY A 140 -11.96 -12.98 9.75
N MET A 141 -11.37 -13.88 8.96
CA MET A 141 -11.83 -14.22 7.62
C MET A 141 -13.28 -14.71 7.62
N SER A 142 -13.63 -15.62 8.54
CA SER A 142 -14.99 -16.14 8.68
C SER A 142 -16.00 -15.02 9.00
N VAL A 143 -15.66 -14.11 9.92
CA VAL A 143 -16.51 -12.95 10.22
C VAL A 143 -16.64 -12.02 9.02
N VAL A 144 -15.54 -11.72 8.32
CA VAL A 144 -15.55 -10.87 7.12
C VAL A 144 -16.47 -11.43 6.02
N GLN A 145 -16.47 -12.76 5.85
CA GLN A 145 -17.34 -13.45 4.90
C GLN A 145 -18.80 -13.47 5.36
N THR A 146 -19.07 -13.92 6.58
CA THR A 146 -20.44 -14.09 7.10
C THR A 146 -21.17 -12.77 7.31
N ARG A 147 -20.44 -11.69 7.63
CA ARG A 147 -20.98 -10.32 7.71
C ARG A 147 -20.94 -9.57 6.38
N SER A 148 -20.52 -10.23 5.29
CA SER A 148 -20.55 -9.70 3.93
C SER A 148 -19.83 -8.36 3.76
N CYS A 149 -18.67 -8.16 4.42
CA CYS A 149 -17.94 -6.88 4.36
C CYS A 149 -17.58 -6.48 2.90
N VAL A 150 -17.31 -7.49 2.06
CA VAL A 150 -16.99 -7.32 0.64
C VAL A 150 -18.14 -6.72 -0.17
N ALA A 151 -19.40 -6.81 0.29
CA ALA A 151 -20.55 -6.24 -0.39
C ALA A 151 -20.47 -4.70 -0.48
N CYS A 152 -19.90 -4.07 0.54
CA CYS A 152 -19.71 -2.62 0.57
C CYS A 152 -18.27 -2.20 0.30
N HIS A 153 -17.28 -2.95 0.79
CA HIS A 153 -15.86 -2.59 0.68
C HIS A 153 -15.16 -3.19 -0.57
N GLY A 154 -15.90 -3.88 -1.43
CA GLY A 154 -15.40 -4.49 -2.66
C GLY A 154 -14.77 -5.87 -2.46
N ALA A 155 -14.66 -6.63 -3.54
CA ALA A 155 -14.21 -8.04 -3.52
C ALA A 155 -12.80 -8.21 -2.93
N GLY A 156 -11.88 -7.28 -3.21
CA GLY A 156 -10.53 -7.26 -2.64
C GLY A 156 -10.41 -6.41 -1.37
N LEU A 157 -11.54 -5.96 -0.80
CA LEU A 157 -11.58 -5.02 0.34
C LEU A 157 -10.78 -3.74 0.04
N THR A 158 -10.78 -3.33 -1.23
CA THR A 158 -10.05 -2.18 -1.80
C THR A 158 -10.82 -0.87 -1.69
N GLY A 159 -12.06 -0.91 -1.22
CA GLY A 159 -12.91 0.26 -1.13
C GLY A 159 -13.47 0.73 -2.47
N ASN A 160 -14.25 1.80 -2.40
CA ASN A 160 -14.86 2.55 -3.50
C ASN A 160 -15.17 3.97 -3.00
N GLU A 161 -15.92 4.77 -3.78
CA GLU A 161 -16.24 6.15 -3.41
C GLU A 161 -16.97 6.30 -2.07
N ARG A 162 -17.71 5.28 -1.64
CA ARG A 162 -18.54 5.30 -0.42
C ARG A 162 -17.94 4.50 0.74
N ALA A 163 -16.99 3.62 0.47
CA ALA A 163 -16.42 2.70 1.46
C ALA A 163 -14.88 2.70 1.39
N PRO A 164 -14.17 2.76 2.53
CA PRO A 164 -12.72 2.75 2.54
C PRO A 164 -12.14 1.40 2.12
N ARG A 165 -10.88 1.42 1.69
CA ARG A 165 -10.03 0.22 1.65
C ARG A 165 -9.80 -0.27 3.09
N LEU A 166 -9.99 -1.56 3.30
CA LEU A 166 -9.72 -2.24 4.57
C LEU A 166 -8.49 -3.15 4.51
N ALA A 167 -8.24 -3.79 3.37
CA ALA A 167 -7.11 -4.69 3.20
C ALA A 167 -5.79 -3.98 3.47
N GLY A 168 -4.95 -4.50 4.36
CA GLY A 168 -3.64 -3.94 4.69
C GLY A 168 -3.69 -2.65 5.50
N GLN A 169 -4.81 -2.30 6.13
CA GLN A 169 -4.90 -1.17 7.06
C GLN A 169 -4.32 -1.56 8.43
N GLY A 170 -3.98 -0.58 9.29
CA GLY A 170 -3.45 -0.86 10.64
C GLY A 170 -4.43 -1.64 11.52
N GLU A 171 -3.94 -2.65 12.24
CA GLU A 171 -4.74 -3.53 13.10
C GLU A 171 -5.39 -2.75 14.25
N ALA A 172 -4.58 -1.97 14.98
CA ALA A 172 -5.08 -1.13 16.07
C ALA A 172 -6.10 -0.08 15.60
N TYR A 173 -5.84 0.56 14.46
CA TYR A 173 -6.77 1.51 13.85
C TYR A 173 -8.10 0.83 13.50
N LEU A 174 -8.08 -0.31 12.81
CA LEU A 174 -9.28 -1.05 12.42
C LEU A 174 -10.12 -1.45 13.64
N ALA A 175 -9.48 -1.96 14.68
CA ALA A 175 -10.15 -2.33 15.92
C ALA A 175 -10.81 -1.11 16.58
N ASP A 176 -10.09 0.02 16.71
CA ASP A 176 -10.65 1.24 17.28
C ASP A 176 -11.82 1.79 16.45
N GLN A 177 -11.74 1.73 15.12
CA GLN A 177 -12.84 2.19 14.27
C GLN A 177 -14.10 1.35 14.46
N LEU A 178 -13.97 0.02 14.51
CA LEU A 178 -15.11 -0.88 14.75
C LEU A 178 -15.71 -0.65 16.14
N VAL A 179 -14.88 -0.48 17.18
CA VAL A 179 -15.35 -0.11 18.53
C VAL A 179 -16.05 1.25 18.50
N GLY A 180 -15.51 2.23 17.78
CA GLY A 180 -16.10 3.55 17.61
C GLY A 180 -17.48 3.52 16.95
N PHE A 181 -17.64 2.73 15.89
CA PHE A 181 -18.95 2.50 15.25
C PHE A 181 -19.93 1.80 16.19
N ARG A 182 -19.50 0.74 16.89
CA ARG A 182 -20.35 0.00 17.84
C ARG A 182 -20.84 0.89 18.97
N ALA A 183 -19.99 1.81 19.46
CA ALA A 183 -20.30 2.73 20.53
C ALA A 183 -21.02 4.02 20.09
N GLY A 184 -21.26 4.21 18.78
CA GLY A 184 -21.84 5.47 18.27
C GLY A 184 -20.92 6.68 18.39
N ARG A 185 -19.61 6.49 18.65
CA ARG A 185 -18.61 7.58 18.59
C ARG A 185 -18.21 7.93 17.16
N ARG A 186 -18.46 7.02 16.22
CA ARG A 186 -18.25 7.20 14.78
C ARG A 186 -19.50 6.79 14.02
N HIS A 187 -19.80 7.53 12.97
CA HIS A 187 -20.90 7.25 12.05
C HIS A 187 -20.44 7.35 10.60
N ASP A 188 -21.01 6.49 9.76
CA ASP A 188 -21.04 6.69 8.31
C ASP A 188 -22.39 7.31 7.94
N GLU A 189 -22.50 7.90 6.74
CA GLU A 189 -23.70 8.63 6.33
C GLU A 189 -24.97 7.77 6.32
N THR A 190 -24.84 6.45 6.14
CA THR A 190 -25.96 5.51 6.08
C THR A 190 -26.24 4.83 7.42
N GLY A 191 -25.32 4.95 8.40
CA GLY A 191 -25.34 4.18 9.65
C GLY A 191 -25.12 2.67 9.47
N ALA A 192 -24.78 2.21 8.26
CA ALA A 192 -24.61 0.79 7.97
C ALA A 192 -23.49 0.17 8.80
N MET A 193 -22.37 0.88 8.99
CA MET A 193 -21.25 0.37 9.80
C MET A 193 -21.59 0.32 11.28
N ASN A 194 -22.44 1.21 11.79
CA ASN A 194 -22.94 1.10 13.15
C ASN A 194 -23.75 -0.19 13.34
N GLY A 195 -24.64 -0.51 12.39
CA GLY A 195 -25.42 -1.75 12.40
C GLY A 195 -24.55 -3.01 12.30
N VAL A 196 -23.54 -3.02 11.43
CA VAL A 196 -22.57 -4.11 11.32
C VAL A 196 -21.78 -4.28 12.63
N ALA A 197 -21.24 -3.18 13.16
CA ALA A 197 -20.40 -3.20 14.36
C ALA A 197 -21.17 -3.58 15.63
N ALA A 198 -22.47 -3.24 15.72
CA ALA A 198 -23.35 -3.66 16.81
C ALA A 198 -23.46 -5.19 16.96
N ALA A 199 -23.26 -5.93 15.88
CA ALA A 199 -23.33 -7.39 15.87
C ALA A 199 -21.99 -8.10 16.13
N LEU A 200 -20.91 -7.34 16.39
CA LEU A 200 -19.56 -7.88 16.62
C LEU A 200 -19.22 -7.93 18.11
N SER A 201 -18.76 -9.09 18.57
CA SER A 201 -18.13 -9.25 19.88
C SER A 201 -16.73 -8.61 19.89
N ASP A 202 -16.12 -8.44 21.08
CA ASP A 202 -14.75 -7.95 21.20
C ASP A 202 -13.75 -8.90 20.52
N GLU A 203 -13.99 -10.20 20.64
CA GLU A 203 -13.22 -11.24 19.96
C GLU A 203 -13.33 -11.11 18.45
N ASP A 204 -14.52 -10.83 17.92
CA ASP A 204 -14.74 -10.66 16.48
C ASP A 204 -14.06 -9.38 15.98
N ILE A 205 -14.15 -8.26 16.72
CA ILE A 205 -13.47 -7.03 16.35
C ILE A 205 -11.95 -7.25 16.27
N ARG A 206 -11.35 -7.90 17.27
CA ARG A 206 -9.92 -8.25 17.25
C ARG A 206 -9.59 -9.14 16.06
N ALA A 207 -10.40 -10.18 15.82
CA ALA A 207 -10.16 -11.12 14.73
C ALA A 207 -10.26 -10.46 13.35
N VAL A 208 -11.30 -9.65 13.12
CA VAL A 208 -11.52 -8.91 11.87
C VAL A 208 -10.37 -7.93 11.63
N ALA A 209 -9.99 -7.15 12.63
CA ALA A 209 -8.87 -6.21 12.52
C ALA A 209 -7.56 -6.92 12.16
N HIS A 210 -7.25 -8.02 12.85
CA HIS A 210 -6.07 -8.84 12.61
C HIS A 210 -6.02 -9.37 11.17
N TYR A 211 -7.12 -9.98 10.72
CA TYR A 211 -7.22 -10.52 9.37
C TYR A 211 -7.09 -9.43 8.30
N LEU A 212 -7.82 -8.33 8.43
CA LEU A 212 -7.82 -7.24 7.45
C LEU A 212 -6.45 -6.55 7.35
N ALA A 213 -5.74 -6.40 8.47
CA ALA A 213 -4.39 -5.87 8.45
C ALA A 213 -3.38 -6.83 7.79
N GLY A 214 -3.60 -8.14 7.97
CA GLY A 214 -2.74 -9.21 7.46
C GLY A 214 -2.88 -9.52 5.96
N ILE A 215 -3.93 -9.05 5.29
CA ILE A 215 -4.11 -9.25 3.83
C ILE A 215 -3.42 -8.13 3.02
N ALA A 216 -2.88 -8.50 1.86
CA ALA A 216 -2.23 -7.55 0.96
C ALA A 216 -3.29 -6.68 0.24
N PRO A 217 -3.14 -5.35 0.20
CA PRO A 217 -3.99 -4.50 -0.63
C PRO A 217 -3.62 -4.70 -2.10
N MET A 218 -4.57 -5.20 -2.91
CA MET A 218 -4.37 -5.29 -4.35
C MET A 218 -4.39 -3.88 -4.97
N HIS A 219 -3.49 -3.58 -5.91
CA HIS A 219 -3.46 -2.30 -6.61
C HIS A 219 -4.72 -2.10 -7.47
N ALA A 220 -5.41 -0.96 -7.30
CA ALA A 220 -6.53 -0.54 -8.14
C ALA A 220 -6.15 -0.24 -9.61
N ALA A 221 -4.86 -0.29 -9.98
CA ALA A 221 -4.36 -0.03 -11.33
C ALA A 221 -4.74 -1.09 -12.39
N ALA A 222 -5.44 -2.17 -12.00
CA ALA A 222 -5.97 -3.17 -12.93
C ALA A 222 -7.46 -2.94 -13.31
N ALA A 223 -8.07 -1.83 -12.88
CA ALA A 223 -9.49 -1.51 -13.09
C ALA A 223 -9.78 -0.61 -14.31
N SER A 224 -8.80 -0.39 -15.19
CA SER A 224 -9.02 0.28 -16.48
C SER A 224 -8.30 -0.46 -17.60
N THR A 225 -9.00 -1.39 -18.25
CA THR A 225 -9.11 -1.50 -19.71
C THR A 225 -9.90 -2.76 -20.02
N ASP A 226 -11.10 -2.51 -20.53
CA ASP A 226 -11.94 -3.44 -21.25
C ASP A 226 -11.22 -3.88 -22.54
N HIS A 227 -10.85 -5.16 -22.62
CA HIS A 227 -10.69 -6.02 -23.81
C HIS A 227 -9.90 -7.29 -23.42
N ALA A 228 -10.63 -8.38 -23.13
CA ALA A 228 -10.05 -9.71 -23.00
C ALA A 228 -10.52 -10.61 -24.16
N PRO A 229 -9.63 -11.36 -24.84
CA PRO A 229 -10.02 -12.61 -25.44
C PRO A 229 -10.11 -13.70 -24.36
N ARG A 230 -11.20 -14.44 -24.39
CA ARG A 230 -11.54 -15.57 -23.52
C ARG A 230 -10.63 -16.76 -23.84
N LEU A 231 -9.85 -17.24 -22.87
CA LEU A 231 -9.15 -18.53 -22.93
C LEU A 231 -9.73 -19.47 -21.88
N ALA A 232 -9.92 -20.72 -22.28
CA ALA A 232 -10.66 -21.76 -21.58
C ALA A 232 -10.11 -22.06 -20.17
N ASN A 233 -10.99 -22.53 -19.28
CA ASN A 233 -10.64 -23.11 -17.98
C ASN A 233 -9.64 -24.25 -18.18
N HIS A 234 -8.36 -24.00 -17.91
CA HIS A 234 -7.37 -25.06 -17.85
C HIS A 234 -7.36 -25.66 -16.44
N ASP A 235 -7.46 -26.98 -16.35
CA ASP A 235 -7.18 -27.76 -15.14
C ASP A 235 -5.77 -27.41 -14.64
N GLU A 236 -5.60 -27.22 -13.32
CA GLU A 236 -4.31 -26.95 -12.69
C GLU A 236 -3.27 -27.99 -13.12
N ALA A 237 -3.67 -29.26 -13.24
CA ALA A 237 -2.79 -30.33 -13.69
C ALA A 237 -2.33 -30.14 -15.14
N ASP A 238 -3.17 -29.55 -15.99
CA ASP A 238 -2.82 -29.23 -17.38
C ASP A 238 -1.91 -28.00 -17.46
N LEU A 239 -2.15 -26.99 -16.63
CA LEU A 239 -1.28 -25.80 -16.52
C LEU A 239 0.12 -26.18 -16.01
N VAL A 240 0.22 -27.06 -15.01
CA VAL A 240 1.52 -27.59 -14.56
C VAL A 240 2.27 -28.26 -15.71
N LYS A 241 1.59 -29.08 -16.52
CA LYS A 241 2.21 -29.73 -17.70
C LYS A 241 2.67 -28.71 -18.74
N GLN A 242 1.85 -27.71 -19.03
CA GLN A 242 2.18 -26.69 -20.03
C GLN A 242 3.35 -25.80 -19.59
N ILE A 243 3.39 -25.35 -18.33
CA ILE A 243 4.49 -24.56 -17.77
C ILE A 243 5.78 -25.38 -17.71
N THR A 244 5.68 -26.67 -17.36
CA THR A 244 6.83 -27.58 -17.37
C THR A 244 7.36 -27.82 -18.79
N ALA A 245 6.49 -27.96 -19.80
CA ALA A 245 6.90 -28.13 -21.19
C ALA A 245 7.59 -26.89 -21.77
N ILE A 246 7.19 -25.68 -21.33
CA ILE A 246 7.89 -24.43 -21.65
C ILE A 246 9.25 -24.42 -20.94
N LYS A 247 9.34 -24.80 -19.65
CA LYS A 247 10.62 -24.87 -18.93
C LYS A 247 11.66 -25.76 -19.61
N THR A 248 11.22 -26.88 -20.17
CA THR A 248 12.10 -27.88 -20.79
C THR A 248 12.36 -27.63 -22.28
N GLY A 249 11.88 -26.51 -22.83
CA GLY A 249 12.09 -26.15 -24.24
C GLY A 249 11.28 -26.97 -25.24
N ASN A 250 10.32 -27.79 -24.77
CA ASN A 250 9.55 -28.72 -25.60
C ASN A 250 8.25 -28.10 -26.17
N ARG A 251 8.07 -26.78 -25.98
CA ARG A 251 7.00 -25.97 -26.58
C ARG A 251 7.55 -24.57 -26.91
N ALA A 252 7.22 -24.06 -28.09
CA ALA A 252 7.66 -22.72 -28.52
C ALA A 252 7.00 -21.62 -27.68
N ASP A 253 7.83 -20.72 -27.14
CA ASP A 253 7.42 -19.47 -26.49
C ASP A 253 7.31 -18.38 -27.58
N PRO A 254 6.11 -17.94 -27.97
CA PRO A 254 5.93 -17.01 -29.08
C PRO A 254 6.51 -15.60 -28.83
N ALA A 255 6.96 -15.28 -27.60
CA ALA A 255 7.53 -13.98 -27.26
C ALA A 255 8.91 -14.02 -26.56
N GLY A 256 9.46 -15.21 -26.26
CA GLY A 256 10.77 -15.39 -25.61
C GLY A 256 10.91 -14.84 -24.17
N ALA A 257 9.93 -14.09 -23.69
CA ALA A 257 9.93 -13.45 -22.37
C ALA A 257 9.52 -14.41 -21.25
N MET A 258 8.80 -15.49 -21.57
CA MET A 258 8.22 -16.39 -20.57
C MET A 258 9.20 -17.52 -20.21
N HIS A 259 10.01 -17.96 -21.16
CA HIS A 259 11.05 -18.99 -20.96
C HIS A 259 12.04 -18.62 -19.84
N ALA A 260 12.54 -17.38 -19.81
CA ALA A 260 13.52 -16.94 -18.82
C ALA A 260 12.94 -16.87 -17.39
N ALA A 261 11.65 -16.51 -17.27
CA ALA A 261 10.95 -16.45 -16.00
C ALA A 261 10.64 -17.87 -15.47
N VAL A 262 10.20 -18.76 -16.36
CA VAL A 262 9.81 -20.14 -16.01
C VAL A 262 11.02 -21.04 -15.77
N ALA A 263 12.16 -20.79 -16.43
CA ALA A 263 13.41 -21.55 -16.26
C ALA A 263 13.92 -21.57 -14.81
N ARG A 264 13.63 -20.52 -14.03
CA ARG A 264 14.10 -20.35 -12.65
C ARG A 264 13.16 -20.94 -11.59
N LEU A 265 11.95 -21.35 -11.98
CA LEU A 265 10.94 -21.85 -11.04
C LEU A 265 11.29 -23.26 -10.55
N SER A 266 11.17 -23.51 -9.25
CA SER A 266 11.20 -24.88 -8.72
C SER A 266 9.92 -25.64 -9.09
N GLY A 267 9.88 -26.95 -8.81
CA GLY A 267 8.67 -27.76 -9.06
C GLY A 267 7.46 -27.26 -8.26
N ASP A 268 7.68 -26.80 -7.03
CA ASP A 268 6.62 -26.26 -6.17
C ASP A 268 6.15 -24.88 -6.64
N ASP A 269 7.05 -24.05 -7.16
CA ASP A 269 6.70 -22.74 -7.74
C ASP A 269 5.83 -22.89 -8.99
N ILE A 270 6.08 -23.91 -9.82
CA ILE A 270 5.26 -24.20 -11.00
C ILE A 270 3.83 -24.56 -10.59
N ARG A 271 3.66 -25.32 -9.51
CA ARG A 271 2.33 -25.69 -8.99
C ARG A 271 1.62 -24.49 -8.38
N ALA A 272 2.31 -23.64 -7.64
CA ALA A 272 1.74 -22.42 -7.09
C ALA A 272 1.25 -21.45 -8.18
N VAL A 273 2.03 -21.28 -9.25
CA VAL A 273 1.64 -20.47 -10.41
C VAL A 273 0.45 -21.08 -11.16
N ALA A 274 0.46 -22.40 -11.38
CA ALA A 274 -0.64 -23.10 -12.02
C ALA A 274 -1.95 -23.00 -11.21
N TYR A 275 -1.87 -23.18 -9.90
CA TYR A 275 -3.01 -23.03 -8.97
C TYR A 275 -3.59 -21.61 -9.04
N TYR A 276 -2.72 -20.60 -9.05
CA TYR A 276 -3.14 -19.21 -9.18
C TYR A 276 -3.86 -18.95 -10.51
N LEU A 277 -3.29 -19.39 -11.64
CA LEU A 277 -3.86 -19.19 -12.97
C LEU A 277 -5.19 -19.95 -13.17
N ALA A 278 -5.29 -21.17 -12.63
CA ALA A 278 -6.52 -21.97 -12.67
C ALA A 278 -7.68 -21.28 -11.95
N ASN A 279 -7.40 -20.61 -10.83
CA ASN A 279 -8.44 -20.04 -9.95
C ASN A 279 -8.76 -18.56 -10.23
N VAL A 280 -7.97 -17.87 -11.05
CA VAL A 280 -8.18 -16.46 -11.43
C VAL A 280 -9.03 -16.31 -12.71
N SER A 281 -9.25 -17.39 -13.47
CA SER A 281 -9.88 -17.35 -14.80
C SER A 281 -11.42 -17.39 -14.84
N SER A 282 -12.10 -17.67 -13.72
CA SER A 282 -13.57 -17.90 -13.69
C SER A 282 -14.46 -16.63 -13.69
N ARG A 283 -13.89 -15.43 -13.88
CA ARG A 283 -14.63 -14.15 -13.77
C ARG A 283 -14.55 -13.24 -14.99
N ARG A 284 -14.41 -13.79 -16.20
CA ARG A 284 -14.38 -12.98 -17.45
C ARG A 284 -15.57 -13.15 -18.40
N ASP A 285 -16.64 -13.82 -17.95
CA ASP A 285 -17.84 -14.03 -18.78
C ASP A 285 -19.06 -13.28 -18.23
N GLY A 286 -19.25 -12.05 -18.72
CA GLY A 286 -20.43 -11.23 -18.44
C GLY A 286 -20.36 -9.85 -19.09
N GLY A 287 -20.15 -9.81 -20.41
CA GLY A 287 -20.19 -8.57 -21.20
C GLY A 287 -21.61 -8.10 -21.50
N VAL A 288 -21.75 -6.89 -22.03
CA VAL A 288 -22.92 -6.51 -22.84
C VAL A 288 -22.45 -5.73 -24.06
N ARG A 289 -23.12 -6.05 -25.18
CA ARG A 289 -23.17 -5.34 -26.45
C ARG A 289 -23.49 -3.86 -26.28
#